data_AF-A0A1Y0C727-F1
#
_entry.id   AF-A0A1Y0C727-F1
#
_cell.length_a   1.000
_cell.length_b   1.000
_cell.length_c   1.000
_cell.angle_alpha   90.00
_cell.angle_beta   90.00
_cell.angle_gamma   90.00
#
_symmetry.space_group_name_H-M   'P 1'
#
loop_
_entity.id
_entity.type
_entity.pdbx_description
1 polymer ?
#
loop_
_entity_poly.entity_id
_entity_poly.type
_entity_poly.pdbx_seq_one_letter_code
_entity_poly.pdbx_strand_id
1 'polypeptide(L)' 'MRGRKLAKIIDKHCEYLRSSGGHRRYRGRHKEFTFAYHDGDDITGNMVRRVLVEDVGLTESEARKEVSR' A
#
# COMPACT_ATOMS: atom_id res chain seq x y z
N MET A 1 3.07 -10.88 -3.88
CA MET A 1 3.63 -10.20 -2.68
C MET A 1 2.57 -10.29 -1.59
N ARG A 2 2.93 -10.75 -0.39
CA ARG A 2 1.93 -10.86 0.69
C ARG A 2 1.35 -9.50 1.10
N GLY A 3 0.04 -9.45 1.35
CA GLY A 3 -0.67 -8.25 1.80
C GLY A 3 -0.05 -7.63 3.05
N ARG A 4 0.44 -8.46 3.98
CA ARG A 4 1.19 -7.99 5.16
C ARG A 4 2.43 -7.17 4.82
N LYS A 5 3.17 -7.57 3.77
CA LYS A 5 4.39 -6.87 3.34
C LYS A 5 4.02 -5.53 2.69
N LEU A 6 2.99 -5.52 1.84
CA LEU A 6 2.50 -4.28 1.23
C LEU A 6 1.97 -3.30 2.27
N ALA A 7 1.21 -3.78 3.25
CA ALA A 7 0.71 -2.97 4.35
C ALA A 7 1.82 -2.27 5.14
N LYS A 8 2.91 -2.98 5.45
CA LYS A 8 4.08 -2.37 6.12
C LYS A 8 4.72 -1.25 5.31
N ILE A 9 4.78 -1.39 3.98
CA ILE A 9 5.30 -0.33 3.11
C ILE A 9 4.34 0.87 3.15
N ILE A 10 3.03 0.63 3.10
CA ILE A 10 2.03 1.69 3.21
C ILE A 10 2.13 2.41 4.56
N ASP A 11 2.20 1.69 5.69
CA ASP A 11 2.34 2.29 7.04
C ASP A 11 3.59 3.16 7.17
N LYS A 12 4.66 2.87 6.40
CA LYS A 12 5.90 3.66 6.40
C LYS A 12 5.78 4.97 5.62
N HIS A 13 4.95 5.01 4.58
CA HIS A 13 4.84 6.12 3.64
C HIS A 13 3.53 6.91 3.75
N CYS A 14 2.54 6.40 4.48
CA CYS A 14 1.22 6.99 4.63
C CYS A 14 0.86 7.13 6.10
N GLU A 15 0.01 8.12 6.38
CA GLU A 15 -0.62 8.26 7.68
C GLU A 15 -1.82 7.32 7.79
N TYR A 16 -1.85 6.48 8.83
CA TYR A 16 -3.00 5.64 9.13
C TYR A 16 -4.12 6.50 9.72
N LEU A 17 -5.31 6.44 9.12
CA LEU A 17 -6.46 7.22 9.56
C LEU A 17 -7.37 6.42 10.48
N ARG A 18 -7.88 5.29 9.99
CA ARG A 18 -8.85 4.43 10.70
C ARG A 18 -9.03 3.09 10.00
N SER A 19 -9.51 2.11 10.75
CA SER A 19 -10.01 0.84 10.22
C SER A 19 -11.51 0.77 10.36
N SER A 20 -12.17 0.13 9.39
CA SER A 20 -13.59 -0.18 9.45
C SER A 20 -13.79 -1.59 8.89
N GLY A 21 -14.01 -2.57 9.77
CA GLY A 21 -13.87 -3.98 9.38
C GLY A 21 -12.42 -4.33 9.01
N GLY A 22 -12.23 -5.32 8.14
CA GLY A 22 -10.89 -5.70 7.63
C GLY A 22 -10.22 -4.65 6.74
N HIS A 23 -10.89 -3.53 6.45
CA HIS A 23 -10.37 -2.47 5.59
C HIS A 23 -9.66 -1.40 6.42
N ARG A 24 -8.49 -0.97 5.95
CA ARG A 24 -7.67 0.09 6.55
C ARG A 24 -7.66 1.31 5.65
N ARG A 25 -7.92 2.48 6.21
CA ARG A 25 -7.92 3.75 5.47
C ARG A 25 -6.64 4.53 5.78
N TYR A 26 -6.01 5.01 4.72
CA TYR A 26 -4.72 5.69 4.75
C TYR A 26 -4.81 7.03 4.04
N ARG A 27 -3.97 7.97 4.46
CA ARG A 27 -3.68 9.20 3.74
C ARG A 27 -2.34 9.06 3.04
N GLY A 28 -2.38 8.90 1.72
CA GLY A 28 -1.22 8.95 0.85
C GLY A 28 -0.80 10.39 0.54
N ARG A 29 0.22 10.54 -0.30
CA ARG A 29 0.80 11.84 -0.62
C ARG A 29 -0.16 12.78 -1.36
N HIS A 30 -1.05 12.20 -2.18
CA HIS A 30 -1.95 12.96 -3.06
C HIS A 30 -3.43 12.74 -2.76
N LYS A 31 -3.79 11.62 -2.12
CA LYS A 31 -5.18 11.29 -1.81
C LYS A 31 -5.29 10.35 -0.61
N GLU A 32 -6.48 10.30 -0.04
CA GLU A 32 -6.86 9.23 0.87
C GLU A 32 -7.29 8.00 0.07
N PHE A 33 -6.97 6.81 0.57
CA PHE A 33 -7.36 5.56 -0.06
C PHE A 33 -7.65 4.48 0.98
N THR A 34 -8.34 3.43 0.53
CA THR A 34 -8.69 2.28 1.37
C THR A 34 -7.90 1.06 0.92
N PHE A 35 -7.13 0.49 1.84
CA PHE A 35 -6.44 -0.78 1.68
C PHE A 35 -7.31 -1.91 2.23
N ALA A 36 -7.84 -2.75 1.35
CA ALA A 36 -8.82 -3.79 1.67
C ALA A 36 -8.24 -5.22 1.69
N TYR A 37 -6.92 -5.39 1.53
CA TYR A 37 -6.32 -6.73 1.47
C TYR A 37 -6.04 -7.30 2.85
N HIS A 38 -6.25 -8.60 2.99
CA HIS A 38 -5.86 -9.37 4.15
C HIS A 38 -4.35 -9.63 4.15
N ASP A 39 -3.78 -9.88 5.34
CA ASP A 39 -2.34 -10.10 5.48
C ASP A 39 -1.80 -11.31 4.68
N GLY A 40 -2.65 -12.31 4.47
CA GLY A 40 -2.34 -13.54 3.74
C GLY A 40 -2.50 -13.46 2.23
N ASP A 41 -3.13 -12.41 1.70
CA ASP A 41 -3.38 -12.29 0.26
C ASP A 41 -2.08 -12.21 -0.53
N ASP A 42 -1.97 -12.94 -1.63
CA ASP A 42 -0.90 -12.71 -2.59
C ASP A 42 -1.34 -11.68 -3.63
N ILE A 43 -0.70 -10.52 -3.57
CA ILE A 43 -0.98 -9.38 -4.43
C ILE A 43 0.00 -9.40 -5.60
N THR A 44 -0.55 -9.35 -6.81
CA THR A 44 0.25 -9.36 -8.05
C THR A 44 1.13 -8.13 -8.15
N GLY A 45 2.29 -8.25 -8.81
CA GLY A 45 3.25 -7.15 -8.94
C GLY A 45 2.66 -5.90 -9.61
N ASN A 46 1.74 -6.07 -10.57
CA ASN A 46 1.05 -4.96 -11.20
C ASN A 46 0.16 -4.21 -10.20
N MET A 47 -0.56 -4.95 -9.35
CA MET A 47 -1.45 -4.36 -8.34
C MET A 47 -0.67 -3.69 -7.21
N VAL A 48 0.47 -4.28 -6.80
CA VAL A 48 1.42 -3.63 -5.88
C VAL A 48 1.90 -2.30 -6.44
N ARG A 49 2.36 -2.27 -7.70
CA ARG A 49 2.81 -1.02 -8.36
C ARG A 49 1.70 0.01 -8.40
N ARG A 50 0.48 -0.40 -8.76
CA ARG A 50 -0.69 0.47 -8.80
C ARG A 50 -0.97 1.12 -7.45
N VAL A 51 -0.99 0.33 -6.37
CA VAL A 51 -1.20 0.85 -5.01
C VAL A 51 -0.07 1.81 -4.60
N LEU A 52 1.19 1.43 -4.82
CA LEU A 52 2.32 2.27 -4.40
C LEU A 52 2.42 3.58 -5.21
N VAL A 53 2.09 3.56 -6.50
CA VAL A 53 2.20 4.75 -7.36
C VAL A 53 0.93 5.60 -7.31
N GLU A 54 -0.23 5.00 -7.53
CA GLU A 54 -1.49 5.75 -7.64
C GLU A 54 -2.11 6.07 -6.28
N ASP A 55 -2.02 5.16 -5.30
CA ASP A 55 -2.68 5.32 -3.99
C ASP A 55 -1.77 5.98 -2.95
N VAL A 56 -0.56 5.43 -2.77
CA VAL A 56 0.44 5.98 -1.85
C VAL A 56 1.06 7.27 -2.40
N GLY A 57 1.26 7.35 -3.73
CA GLY A 57 1.88 8.52 -4.39
C GLY A 57 3.41 8.46 -4.46
N LEU A 58 4.00 7.25 -4.50
CA LEU A 58 5.42 7.06 -4.76
C LEU A 58 5.73 7.16 -6.25
N THR A 59 6.96 7.55 -6.57
CA THR A 59 7.47 7.39 -7.93
C THR A 59 7.71 5.90 -8.24
N GLU A 60 7.75 5.54 -9.52
CA GLU A 60 8.00 4.16 -9.94
C GLU A 60 9.35 3.63 -9.43
N SER A 61 10.35 4.51 -9.35
CA SER A 61 11.68 4.18 -8.82
C SER A 61 11.65 3.89 -7.32
N GLU A 62 10.92 4.69 -6.54
CA GLU A 62 10.72 4.45 -5.10
C GLU A 62 9.93 3.17 -4.85
N ALA A 63 8.82 2.97 -5.58
CA ALA A 63 8.02 1.75 -5.49
C ALA A 63 8.87 0.49 -5.78
N ARG A 64 9.73 0.54 -6.80
CA ARG A 64 10.63 -0.58 -7.14
C ARG A 64 11.65 -0.84 -6.03
N LYS A 65 12.20 0.21 -5.39
CA LYS A 65 13.13 0.07 -4.27
C LYS A 65 12.48 -0.60 -3.06
N GLU A 66 11.26 -0.21 -2.71
CA GLU A 66 10.55 -0.80 -1.57
C GLU A 66 10.15 -2.26 -1.82
N VAL A 67 9.79 -2.62 -3.06
CA VAL A 67 9.44 -4.01 -3.41
C VAL A 67 10.65 -4.95 -3.47
N SER A 68 11.81 -4.42 -3.89
CA SER A 68 13.06 -5.19 -4.01
C SER A 68 13.78 -5.38 -2.67
N ARG A 69 13.33 -4.70 -1.60
CA ARG A 69 13.88 -4.75 -0.24
C ARG A 69 13.18 -5.81 0.62
#